data_AF-A0A7D3X1K8-F1
#
_entry.id   AF-A0A7D3X1K8-F1
#
_cell.length_a   1.000
_cell.length_b   1.000
_cell.length_c   1.000
_cell.angle_alpha   90.00
_cell.angle_beta   90.00
_cell.angle_gamma   90.00
#
_symmetry.space_group_name_H-M   'P 1'
#
loop_
_entity.id
_entity.type
_entity.pdbx_description
1 polymer ?
#
loop_
_entity_poly.entity_id
_entity_poly.type
_entity_poly.pdbx_seq_one_letter_code
_entity_poly.pdbx_strand_id
1 'polypeptide(L)'
;MHTRLAVRFDYAKRYLYGQEWVTLKPHAYATDTLRLDAQGMDIKTVAMMSGSAQQPLKYDYSDKNNLRINLGRVFKPGEEYIVYIEYTAKPDELSVKGSAAITDAKGLYFINPDSTVKGKPVQIWTQGETQSSSAWFPTIDRPNQKTTEEIAMTVPAKYTTLSNGRLVSQVAAGPACAPTPGRWTCPTRPTCL
;
A
#
# COMPACT_ATOMS: atom_id res chain seq x y z
N MET A 1 -2.65 15.71 2.98
CA MET A 1 -2.18 14.34 3.24
C MET A 1 -1.31 13.91 2.08
N HIS A 2 -0.17 13.33 2.40
CA HIS A 2 0.75 12.76 1.41
C HIS A 2 1.00 11.30 1.76
N THR A 3 0.85 10.43 0.78
CA THR A 3 1.03 8.99 0.95
C THR A 3 2.14 8.52 0.03
N ARG A 4 3.12 7.84 0.60
CA ARG A 4 4.15 7.13 -0.14
C ARG A 4 3.96 5.64 0.03
N LEU A 5 3.83 4.92 -1.06
CA LEU A 5 3.62 3.48 -1.10
C LEU A 5 4.84 2.81 -1.72
N ALA A 6 5.37 1.79 -1.07
CA ALA A 6 6.31 0.84 -1.66
C ALA A 6 5.65 -0.54 -1.68
N VAL A 7 5.38 -1.06 -2.88
CA VAL A 7 4.63 -2.29 -3.07
C VAL A 7 5.42 -3.34 -3.83
N ARG A 8 5.20 -4.60 -3.44
CA ARG A 8 5.77 -5.78 -4.10
C ARG A 8 4.70 -6.85 -4.26
N PHE A 9 4.65 -7.44 -5.44
CA PHE A 9 3.65 -8.46 -5.78
C PHE A 9 4.23 -9.86 -5.64
N ASP A 10 3.47 -10.76 -5.04
CA ASP A 10 3.70 -12.20 -5.06
C ASP A 10 2.67 -12.84 -5.99
N TYR A 11 3.12 -13.22 -7.19
CA TYR A 11 2.27 -13.77 -8.24
C TYR A 11 1.71 -15.15 -7.85
N ALA A 12 2.51 -15.98 -7.17
CA ALA A 12 2.12 -17.35 -6.81
C ALA A 12 1.02 -17.34 -5.74
N LYS A 13 1.11 -16.43 -4.77
CA LYS A 13 0.10 -16.28 -3.72
C LYS A 13 -1.00 -15.27 -4.05
N ARG A 14 -0.82 -14.49 -5.12
CA ARG A 14 -1.69 -13.34 -5.48
C ARG A 14 -1.79 -12.32 -4.34
N TYR A 15 -0.68 -12.10 -3.66
CA TYR A 15 -0.58 -11.18 -2.53
C TYR A 15 0.15 -9.90 -2.94
N LEU A 16 -0.19 -8.81 -2.26
CA LEU A 16 0.54 -7.56 -2.32
C LEU A 16 1.17 -7.31 -0.94
N TYR A 17 2.49 -7.21 -0.91
CA TYR A 17 3.24 -6.75 0.25
C TYR A 17 3.42 -5.24 0.14
N GLY A 18 2.84 -4.50 1.07
CA GLY A 18 2.79 -3.05 1.08
C GLY A 18 3.52 -2.46 2.28
N GLN A 19 4.35 -1.47 2.02
CA GLN A 19 4.89 -0.55 3.01
C GLN A 19 4.38 0.85 2.66
N GLU A 20 3.74 1.50 3.62
CA GLU A 20 3.13 2.80 3.42
C GLU A 20 3.67 3.80 4.44
N TRP A 21 3.94 5.03 3.99
CA TRP A 21 4.23 6.17 4.82
C TRP A 21 3.16 7.23 4.59
N VAL A 22 2.35 7.44 5.62
CA VAL A 22 1.24 8.39 5.60
C VAL A 22 1.65 9.65 6.34
N THR A 23 1.85 10.73 5.61
CA THR A 23 2.13 12.06 6.16
C THR A 23 0.84 12.83 6.33
N LEU A 24 0.51 13.13 7.58
CA LEU A 24 -0.73 13.74 8.01
C LEU A 24 -0.45 15.00 8.81
N LYS A 25 -1.36 15.97 8.65
CA LYS A 25 -1.35 17.24 9.35
C LYS A 25 -2.79 17.53 9.79
N PRO A 26 -3.11 17.49 11.09
CA PRO A 26 -4.45 17.82 11.57
C PRO A 26 -4.81 19.26 11.18
N HIS A 27 -5.98 19.46 10.58
CA HIS A 27 -6.39 20.76 10.06
C HIS A 27 -7.23 21.57 11.06
N ALA A 28 -8.17 20.94 11.75
CA ALA A 28 -9.18 21.65 12.55
C ALA A 28 -9.00 21.42 14.06
N TYR A 29 -8.84 20.16 14.48
CA TYR A 29 -8.84 19.79 15.89
C TYR A 29 -7.61 18.96 16.23
N ALA A 30 -7.22 19.05 17.51
CA ALA A 30 -6.20 18.19 18.04
C ALA A 30 -6.71 16.74 18.05
N THR A 31 -5.87 15.79 17.64
CA THR A 31 -6.25 14.37 17.57
C THR A 31 -5.19 13.49 18.22
N ASP A 32 -5.63 12.46 18.92
CA ASP A 32 -4.82 11.38 19.46
C ASP A 32 -4.99 10.06 18.69
N THR A 33 -5.93 10.04 17.73
CA THR A 33 -6.36 8.83 17.03
C THR A 33 -6.44 9.10 15.53
N LEU A 34 -5.88 8.19 14.75
CA LEU A 34 -5.98 8.17 13.30
C LEU A 34 -6.85 6.98 12.87
N ARG A 35 -7.81 7.22 11.98
CA ARG A 35 -8.59 6.16 11.35
C ARG A 35 -8.24 6.09 9.86
N LEU A 36 -7.88 4.90 9.40
CA LEU A 36 -7.67 4.57 8.00
C LEU A 36 -8.60 3.41 7.61
N ASP A 37 -9.11 3.43 6.40
CA ASP A 37 -9.90 2.34 5.83
C ASP A 37 -8.94 1.32 5.23
N ALA A 38 -9.02 0.07 5.69
CA ALA A 38 -8.16 -1.04 5.27
C ALA A 38 -9.01 -2.32 5.29
N GLN A 39 -9.39 -2.84 4.12
CA GLN A 39 -10.30 -3.97 4.00
C GLN A 39 -9.56 -5.28 3.85
N GLY A 40 -9.77 -6.21 4.78
CA GLY A 40 -9.27 -7.58 4.68
C GLY A 40 -7.75 -7.70 4.57
N MET A 41 -7.01 -6.71 5.09
CA MET A 41 -5.55 -6.70 5.06
C MET A 41 -4.97 -7.40 6.28
N ASP A 42 -3.76 -7.92 6.15
CA ASP A 42 -2.99 -8.41 7.29
C ASP A 42 -2.00 -7.32 7.71
N ILE A 43 -2.31 -6.61 8.81
CA ILE A 43 -1.49 -5.53 9.34
C ILE A 43 -0.37 -6.14 10.19
N LYS A 44 0.88 -5.97 9.73
CA LYS A 44 2.07 -6.51 10.41
C LYS A 44 2.65 -5.54 11.41
N THR A 45 2.74 -4.27 11.04
CA THR A 45 3.39 -3.25 11.87
C THR A 45 2.77 -1.91 11.62
N VAL A 46 2.52 -1.17 12.69
CA VAL A 46 2.13 0.23 12.66
C VAL A 46 3.09 0.97 13.58
N ALA A 47 3.75 1.99 13.05
CA ALA A 47 4.72 2.77 13.81
C ALA A 47 4.66 4.25 13.44
N MET A 48 5.00 5.10 14.39
CA MET A 48 5.29 6.50 14.14
C MET A 48 6.74 6.65 13.70
N MET A 49 6.97 7.42 12.65
CA MET A 49 8.31 7.78 12.25
C MET A 49 8.77 9.00 13.04
N SER A 50 9.93 8.89 13.68
CA SER A 50 10.67 10.01 14.27
C SER A 50 12.04 10.06 13.62
N GLY A 51 12.14 10.81 12.51
CA GLY A 51 13.29 10.76 11.61
C GLY A 51 13.46 9.35 11.02
N SER A 52 14.59 8.69 11.30
CA SER A 52 14.86 7.32 10.87
C SER A 52 14.42 6.25 11.88
N ALA A 53 13.96 6.64 13.07
CA ALA A 53 13.51 5.72 14.10
C ALA A 53 12.01 5.41 13.94
N GLN A 54 11.65 4.14 14.21
CA GLN A 54 10.26 3.68 14.26
C GLN A 54 9.84 3.49 15.71
N GLN A 55 8.75 4.14 16.11
CA GLN A 55 8.12 3.94 17.41
C GLN A 55 6.82 3.15 17.21
N PRO A 56 6.72 1.90 17.72
CA PRO A 56 5.52 1.10 17.57
C PRO A 56 4.29 1.80 18.15
N LEU A 57 3.21 1.83 17.38
CA LEU A 57 1.93 2.38 17.81
C LEU A 57 0.95 1.25 18.13
N LYS A 58 0.09 1.50 19.11
CA LYS A 58 -1.04 0.62 19.39
C LYS A 58 -2.13 0.90 18.35
N TYR A 59 -2.74 -0.15 17.84
CA TYR A 59 -3.87 -0.04 16.92
C TYR A 59 -4.95 -1.07 17.23
N ASP A 60 -6.18 -0.74 16.86
CA ASP A 60 -7.31 -1.65 16.83
C ASP A 60 -7.70 -1.88 15.37
N TYR A 61 -7.84 -3.16 15.03
CA TYR A 61 -8.22 -3.64 13.69
C TYR A 61 -9.09 -4.90 13.81
N SER A 62 -9.94 -4.94 14.84
CA SER A 62 -10.82 -6.07 15.14
C SER A 62 -11.88 -6.32 14.06
N ASP A 63 -12.33 -5.27 13.37
CA ASP A 63 -13.37 -5.33 12.33
C ASP A 63 -12.84 -5.71 10.93
N LYS A 64 -11.52 -5.79 10.76
CA LYS A 64 -10.82 -6.01 9.48
C LYS A 64 -11.25 -5.04 8.36
N ASN A 65 -11.71 -3.86 8.72
CA ASN A 65 -12.24 -2.87 7.79
C ASN A 65 -11.68 -1.46 8.09
N ASN A 66 -11.52 -1.12 9.37
CA ASN A 66 -11.05 0.19 9.81
C ASN A 66 -9.87 0.04 10.75
N LEU A 67 -8.70 0.49 10.31
CA LEU A 67 -7.50 0.54 11.12
C LEU A 67 -7.53 1.81 11.98
N ARG A 68 -7.69 1.63 13.29
CA ARG A 68 -7.70 2.71 14.28
C ARG A 68 -6.37 2.73 15.01
N ILE A 69 -5.56 3.75 14.75
CA ILE A 69 -4.20 3.89 15.27
C ILE A 69 -4.20 4.92 16.39
N ASN A 70 -3.75 4.52 17.57
CA ASN A 70 -3.50 5.43 18.67
C ASN A 70 -2.12 6.07 18.48
N LEU A 71 -2.09 7.40 18.37
CA LEU A 71 -0.89 8.18 18.10
C LEU A 71 0.04 8.30 19.33
N GLY A 72 -0.38 7.80 20.50
CA GLY A 72 0.35 7.83 21.76
C GLY A 72 0.42 9.20 22.42
N ARG A 73 0.10 10.27 21.69
CA ARG A 73 -0.01 11.64 22.16
C ARG A 73 -1.01 12.44 21.31
N VAL A 74 -1.45 13.57 21.85
CA VAL A 74 -2.31 14.51 21.15
C VAL A 74 -1.47 15.37 20.21
N PHE A 75 -1.78 15.34 18.91
CA PHE A 75 -1.20 16.20 17.89
C PHE A 75 -2.05 17.45 17.71
N LYS A 76 -1.42 18.63 17.72
CA LYS A 76 -2.15 19.90 17.55
C LYS A 76 -2.44 20.18 16.07
N PRO A 77 -3.44 21.02 15.76
CA PRO A 77 -3.64 21.53 14.41
C PRO A 77 -2.34 22.13 13.86
N GLY A 78 -1.95 21.68 12.67
CA GLY A 78 -0.74 22.12 12.00
C GLY A 78 0.51 21.28 12.29
N GLU A 79 0.48 20.38 13.27
CA GLU A 79 1.61 19.48 13.58
C GLU A 79 1.64 18.30 12.60
N GLU A 80 2.72 18.18 11.84
CA GLU A 80 2.89 17.08 10.89
C GLU A 80 3.43 15.83 11.60
N TYR A 81 2.92 14.67 11.20
CA TYR A 81 3.43 13.38 11.62
C TYR A 81 3.37 12.37 10.49
N ILE A 82 4.26 11.39 10.55
CA ILE A 82 4.37 10.32 9.57
C ILE A 82 4.08 8.99 10.25
N VAL A 83 3.09 8.27 9.75
CA VAL A 83 2.75 6.91 10.17
C VAL A 83 3.29 5.94 9.14
N TYR A 84 4.08 4.98 9.61
CA TYR A 84 4.53 3.83 8.83
C TYR A 84 3.59 2.65 9.07
N ILE A 85 3.14 2.03 7.98
CA ILE A 85 2.27 0.85 8.01
C ILE A 85 2.88 -0.21 7.11
N GLU A 86 3.13 -1.39 7.69
CA GLU A 86 3.49 -2.58 6.95
C GLU A 86 2.33 -3.55 6.94
N TYR A 87 1.91 -3.96 5.75
CA TYR A 87 0.74 -4.81 5.58
C TYR A 87 0.89 -5.78 4.42
N THR A 88 0.03 -6.80 4.41
CA THR A 88 -0.15 -7.70 3.27
C THR A 88 -1.62 -7.63 2.83
N ALA A 89 -1.86 -7.12 1.62
CA ALA A 89 -3.18 -7.13 1.03
C ALA A 89 -3.42 -8.46 0.30
N LYS A 90 -4.62 -9.00 0.51
CA LYS A 90 -5.06 -10.30 0.00
C LYS A 90 -6.39 -10.15 -0.76
N PRO A 91 -6.36 -9.53 -1.97
CA PRO A 91 -7.58 -9.19 -2.72
C PRO A 91 -8.44 -10.41 -3.06
N ASP A 92 -7.84 -11.58 -3.27
CA ASP A 92 -8.57 -12.82 -3.58
C ASP A 92 -9.24 -13.46 -2.36
N GLU A 93 -8.80 -13.12 -1.13
CA GLU A 93 -9.39 -13.63 0.12
C GLU A 93 -10.48 -12.70 0.68
N LEU A 94 -10.68 -11.52 0.08
CA LEU A 94 -11.75 -10.60 0.43
C LEU A 94 -13.10 -11.19 0.05
N SER A 95 -13.80 -11.75 1.05
CA SER A 95 -15.20 -12.16 0.95
C SER A 95 -16.08 -10.90 0.89
N VAL A 96 -16.38 -10.45 -0.32
CA VAL A 96 -17.37 -9.40 -0.54
C VAL A 96 -18.73 -10.00 -0.22
N LYS A 97 -19.38 -9.53 0.85
CA LYS A 97 -20.79 -9.83 1.15
C LYS A 97 -21.68 -9.14 0.11
N GLY A 98 -21.71 -9.67 -1.10
CA GLY A 98 -22.55 -9.21 -2.18
C GLY A 98 -22.49 -10.24 -3.27
N SER A 99 -23.61 -10.95 -3.45
CA SER A 99 -24.02 -11.84 -4.56
C SER A 99 -22.93 -12.37 -5.49
N ALA A 100 -22.98 -13.68 -5.77
CA ALA A 100 -22.09 -14.50 -6.62
C ALA A 100 -21.72 -13.97 -8.03
N ALA A 101 -22.09 -12.74 -8.39
CA ALA A 101 -21.81 -12.05 -9.64
C ALA A 101 -20.88 -10.82 -9.52
N ILE A 102 -20.53 -10.32 -8.32
CA ILE A 102 -19.68 -9.12 -8.18
C ILE A 102 -18.29 -9.49 -7.64
N THR A 103 -17.46 -10.00 -8.52
CA THR A 103 -15.99 -10.10 -8.33
C THR A 103 -15.28 -8.75 -8.55
N ASP A 104 -16.03 -7.68 -8.81
CA ASP A 104 -15.55 -6.35 -9.24
C ASP A 104 -15.09 -5.42 -8.10
N ALA A 105 -15.16 -5.86 -6.84
CA ALA A 105 -14.77 -5.04 -5.69
C ALA A 105 -13.38 -5.39 -5.09
N LYS A 106 -12.53 -6.12 -5.83
CA LYS A 106 -11.24 -6.62 -5.29
C LYS A 106 -10.12 -5.58 -5.28
N GLY A 107 -10.25 -4.48 -6.02
CA GLY A 107 -9.23 -3.44 -6.10
C GLY A 107 -7.98 -3.81 -6.92
N LEU A 108 -7.55 -5.08 -6.85
CA LEU A 108 -6.36 -5.63 -7.48
C LEU A 108 -6.65 -7.00 -8.12
N TYR A 109 -6.37 -7.12 -9.41
CA TYR A 109 -6.63 -8.30 -10.23
C TYR A 109 -5.34 -8.90 -10.76
N PHE A 110 -5.13 -10.19 -10.51
CA PHE A 110 -4.03 -10.97 -11.09
C PHE A 110 -4.55 -11.75 -12.30
N ILE A 111 -4.15 -11.34 -13.50
CA ILE A 111 -4.50 -11.99 -14.76
C ILE A 111 -3.39 -12.97 -15.15
N ASN A 112 -3.75 -14.25 -15.28
CA ASN A 112 -2.84 -15.35 -15.63
C ASN A 112 -1.54 -15.40 -14.78
N PRO A 113 -1.58 -15.30 -13.43
CA PRO A 113 -0.38 -15.24 -12.61
C PRO A 113 0.54 -16.45 -12.76
N ASP A 114 -0.05 -17.63 -13.01
CA ASP A 114 0.66 -18.91 -13.16
C ASP A 114 1.11 -19.19 -14.61
N SER A 115 0.83 -18.27 -15.54
CA SER A 115 1.11 -18.43 -16.98
C SER A 115 0.53 -19.72 -17.59
N THR A 116 -0.49 -20.31 -16.98
CA THR A 116 -1.07 -21.60 -17.35
C THR A 116 -1.93 -21.51 -18.62
N VAL A 117 -2.45 -20.32 -18.94
CA VAL A 117 -3.23 -20.10 -20.16
C VAL A 117 -2.31 -19.68 -21.30
N LYS A 118 -2.11 -20.60 -22.26
CA LYS A 118 -1.31 -20.36 -23.46
C LYS A 118 -1.91 -19.19 -24.26
N GLY A 119 -1.09 -18.19 -24.56
CA GLY A 119 -1.48 -17.01 -25.34
C GLY A 119 -2.06 -15.84 -24.53
N LYS A 120 -2.21 -15.96 -23.20
CA LYS A 120 -2.57 -14.81 -22.34
C LYS A 120 -1.34 -14.25 -21.62
N PRO A 121 -1.06 -12.94 -21.68
CA PRO A 121 0.01 -12.35 -20.90
C PRO A 121 -0.31 -12.36 -19.41
N VAL A 122 0.74 -12.41 -18.57
CA VAL A 122 0.61 -12.16 -17.12
C VAL A 122 0.42 -10.66 -16.93
N GLN A 123 -0.67 -10.25 -16.27
CA GLN A 123 -0.94 -8.84 -16.03
C GLN A 123 -1.49 -8.63 -14.62
N ILE A 124 -1.20 -7.47 -14.04
CA ILE A 124 -1.76 -7.04 -12.77
C ILE A 124 -2.49 -5.73 -13.03
N TRP A 125 -3.79 -5.70 -12.75
CA TRP A 125 -4.64 -4.54 -12.99
C TRP A 125 -5.20 -4.06 -11.66
N THR A 126 -5.12 -2.76 -11.38
CA THR A 126 -5.78 -2.14 -10.22
C THR A 126 -7.02 -1.41 -10.70
N GLN A 127 -8.17 -1.63 -10.06
CA GLN A 127 -9.42 -0.93 -10.33
C GLN A 127 -9.94 -0.32 -9.02
N GLY A 128 -9.92 1.01 -8.90
CA GLY A 128 -10.21 1.71 -7.65
C GLY A 128 -11.64 2.24 -7.48
N GLU A 129 -12.50 2.12 -8.49
CA GLU A 129 -13.84 2.74 -8.50
C GLU A 129 -14.87 1.86 -7.77
N THR A 130 -15.68 2.31 -6.80
CA THR A 130 -15.87 3.65 -6.20
C THR A 130 -15.24 3.80 -4.80
N GLN A 131 -14.85 2.69 -4.15
CA GLN A 131 -14.24 2.61 -2.80
C GLN A 131 -13.33 1.37 -2.66
N SER A 132 -12.67 0.97 -3.74
CA SER A 132 -11.84 -0.24 -3.76
C SER A 132 -10.37 0.04 -3.48
N SER A 133 -9.98 1.30 -3.27
CA SER A 133 -8.61 1.67 -2.91
C SER A 133 -8.22 1.11 -1.54
N SER A 134 -9.15 1.14 -0.59
CA SER A 134 -9.00 0.53 0.74
C SER A 134 -8.85 -1.00 0.72
N ALA A 135 -9.01 -1.67 -0.44
CA ALA A 135 -8.76 -3.11 -0.60
C ALA A 135 -7.29 -3.44 -0.91
N TRP A 136 -6.48 -2.48 -1.36
CA TRP A 136 -5.07 -2.71 -1.71
C TRP A 136 -4.07 -1.77 -1.02
N PHE A 137 -4.52 -0.68 -0.39
CA PHE A 137 -3.73 0.08 0.58
C PHE A 137 -4.59 0.79 1.64
N PRO A 138 -4.09 0.95 2.89
CA PRO A 138 -4.76 1.75 3.90
C PRO A 138 -4.90 3.20 3.45
N THR A 139 -6.12 3.75 3.39
CA THR A 139 -6.30 5.16 3.04
C THR A 139 -7.56 5.73 3.66
N ILE A 140 -7.72 7.05 3.61
CA ILE A 140 -8.99 7.69 3.97
C ILE A 140 -9.84 7.69 2.71
N ASP A 141 -10.73 6.71 2.57
CA ASP A 141 -11.50 6.45 1.35
C ASP A 141 -12.74 7.37 1.28
N ARG A 142 -12.46 8.67 1.20
CA ARG A 142 -13.46 9.74 1.17
C ARG A 142 -13.24 10.62 -0.06
N PRO A 143 -14.26 10.82 -0.92
CA PRO A 143 -14.12 11.55 -2.18
C PRO A 143 -13.72 13.02 -2.01
N ASN A 144 -13.94 13.60 -0.82
CA ASN A 144 -13.64 15.00 -0.54
C ASN A 144 -12.19 15.25 -0.08
N GLN A 145 -11.37 14.21 0.10
CA GLN A 145 -10.01 14.34 0.59
C GLN A 145 -9.00 14.18 -0.55
N LYS A 146 -8.48 15.32 -1.05
CA LYS A 146 -7.39 15.30 -2.04
C LYS A 146 -6.08 14.89 -1.36
N THR A 147 -5.52 13.77 -1.79
CA THR A 147 -4.22 13.23 -1.36
C THR A 147 -3.19 13.39 -2.48
N THR A 148 -1.91 13.48 -2.11
CA THR A 148 -0.82 13.29 -3.06
C THR A 148 -0.25 11.91 -2.84
N GLU A 149 -0.02 11.16 -3.91
CA GLU A 149 0.39 9.76 -3.85
C GLU A 149 1.69 9.56 -4.62
N GLU A 150 2.65 8.89 -4.00
CA GLU A 150 3.86 8.40 -4.63
C GLU A 150 3.85 6.87 -4.53
N ILE A 151 4.01 6.19 -5.66
CA ILE A 151 4.01 4.72 -5.70
C ILE A 151 5.33 4.22 -6.26
N ALA A 152 6.07 3.48 -5.44
CA ALA A 152 7.25 2.72 -5.82
C ALA A 152 6.87 1.24 -5.95
N MET A 153 7.04 0.66 -7.14
CA MET A 153 6.70 -0.73 -7.41
C MET A 153 7.95 -1.54 -7.72
N THR A 154 8.09 -2.70 -7.08
CA THR A 154 9.12 -3.69 -7.44
C THR A 154 8.51 -4.79 -8.30
N VAL A 155 8.90 -4.84 -9.58
CA VAL A 155 8.44 -5.86 -10.53
C VAL A 155 9.62 -6.58 -11.20
N PRO A 156 9.47 -7.86 -11.59
CA PRO A 156 10.44 -8.53 -12.45
C PRO A 156 10.69 -7.76 -13.75
N ALA A 157 11.94 -7.68 -14.20
CA ALA A 157 12.36 -6.89 -15.37
C ALA A 157 11.65 -7.24 -16.70
N LYS A 158 11.04 -8.44 -16.78
CA LYS A 158 10.24 -8.87 -17.93
C LYS A 158 8.88 -8.18 -18.05
N TYR A 159 8.43 -7.45 -17.04
CA TYR A 159 7.12 -6.80 -17.02
C TYR A 159 7.25 -5.28 -17.14
N THR A 160 6.34 -4.68 -17.89
CA THR A 160 6.18 -3.23 -17.99
C THR A 160 5.14 -2.77 -16.98
N THR A 161 5.45 -1.74 -16.20
CA THR A 161 4.52 -1.11 -15.27
C THR A 161 3.95 0.16 -15.88
N LEU A 162 2.64 0.33 -15.73
CA LEU A 162 1.92 1.56 -16.06
C LEU A 162 1.22 2.02 -14.78
N SER A 163 1.28 3.32 -14.49
CA SER A 163 0.64 3.91 -13.32
C SER A 163 0.10 5.30 -13.66
N ASN A 164 -0.95 5.71 -12.96
CA ASN A 164 -1.54 7.05 -13.09
C ASN A 164 -0.64 8.07 -12.39
N GLY A 165 0.44 8.48 -13.05
CA GLY A 165 1.40 9.43 -12.51
C GLY A 165 2.54 9.70 -13.48
N ARG A 166 3.35 10.72 -13.17
CA ARG A 166 4.60 10.96 -13.89
C ARG A 166 5.64 9.96 -13.39
N LEU A 167 6.21 9.15 -14.30
CA LEU A 167 7.35 8.29 -13.96
C LEU A 167 8.52 9.18 -13.51
N VAL A 168 8.87 9.11 -12.22
CA VAL A 168 9.97 9.89 -11.63
C VAL A 168 11.30 9.18 -11.81
N SER A 169 11.32 7.85 -11.66
CA SER A 169 12.54 7.05 -11.84
C SER A 169 12.19 5.58 -12.09
N GLN A 170 13.04 4.90 -12.86
CA GLN A 170 13.03 3.45 -13.02
C GLN A 170 14.46 2.96 -12.81
N VAL A 171 14.65 2.06 -11.85
CA VAL A 171 15.96 1.52 -11.50
C VAL A 171 15.90 0.00 -11.58
N ALA A 172 16.80 -0.60 -12.36
CA ALA A 172 16.94 -2.05 -12.36
C ALA A 172 17.47 -2.50 -11.00
N ALA A 173 16.75 -3.40 -10.32
CA ALA A 173 17.32 -4.11 -9.19
C ALA A 173 18.48 -4.95 -9.73
N GLY A 174 19.71 -4.64 -9.33
CA GLY A 174 20.91 -5.33 -9.81
C GLY A 174 20.87 -6.85 -9.57
N PRO A 175 21.74 -7.64 -10.21
CA PRO A 175 21.66 -9.10 -10.26
C PRO A 175 21.87 -9.85 -8.93
N ALA A 176 21.95 -9.15 -7.78
CA ALA A 176 22.18 -9.73 -6.46
C ALA A 176 20.95 -9.71 -5.52
N CYS A 177 19.81 -9.15 -5.91
CA CYS A 177 18.62 -9.15 -5.06
C CYS A 177 17.75 -10.39 -5.27
N ALA A 178 18.21 -11.53 -4.74
CA ALA A 178 17.32 -12.62 -4.37
C ALA A 178 16.44 -12.19 -3.17
N PRO A 179 15.19 -12.68 -3.04
CA PRO A 179 14.31 -12.29 -1.96
C PRO A 179 14.75 -12.97 -0.65
N THR A 180 15.48 -12.25 0.20
CA THR A 180 15.68 -12.64 1.60
C THR A 180 14.95 -11.64 2.48
N PRO A 181 14.08 -12.07 3.42
CA PRO A 181 13.29 -11.16 4.24
C PRO A 181 14.19 -10.54 5.31
N GLY A 182 14.37 -9.23 5.25
CA GLY A 182 15.03 -8.47 6.32
C GLY A 182 16.05 -7.49 5.79
N ARG A 183 15.57 -6.27 5.52
CA ARG A 183 16.34 -5.05 5.22
C ARG A 183 17.03 -5.04 3.86
N TRP A 184 17.20 -3.87 3.26
CA TRP A 184 18.45 -3.34 2.67
C TRP A 184 18.14 -2.03 1.91
N THR A 185 18.71 -0.95 2.41
CA THR A 185 18.99 0.30 1.67
C THR A 185 20.23 0.07 0.80
N CYS A 186 20.19 0.48 -0.47
CA CYS A 186 21.37 0.56 -1.34
C CYS A 186 21.56 2.02 -1.80
N PRO A 187 22.75 2.64 -1.63
CA PRO A 187 22.99 4.03 -2.03
C PRO A 187 23.41 4.16 -3.50
N THR A 188 22.88 5.21 -4.16
CA THR A 188 23.41 6.06 -5.26
C THR A 188 24.31 5.41 -6.34
N ARG A 189 24.13 5.59 -7.66
CA ARG A 189 23.96 6.82 -8.46
C ARG A 189 23.44 6.46 -9.89
N PRO A 190 22.99 7.45 -10.68
CA PRO A 190 22.11 7.25 -11.82
C PRO A 190 22.88 7.06 -13.13
N THR A 191 22.35 6.25 -14.04
CA THR A 191 22.25 6.65 -15.46
C THR A 191 21.17 5.81 -16.13
N CYS A 192 20.09 6.47 -16.57
CA CYS A 192 19.12 5.90 -17.50
C CYS A 192 19.72 5.84 -18.90
N LEU A 193 19.34 4.81 -19.65
CA LEU A 193 18.86 4.94 -21.03
C LEU A 193 17.61 4.09 -21.15
#